data_AF-A0A3N5KYC6-F1
#
_entry.id   AF-A0A3N5KYC6-F1
#
_cell.length_a   1.000
_cell.length_b   1.000
_cell.length_c   1.000
_cell.angle_alpha   90.00
_cell.angle_beta   90.00
_cell.angle_gamma   90.00
#
_symmetry.space_group_name_H-M   'P 1'
#
loop_
_entity.id
_entity.type
_entity.pdbx_description
1 polymer ?
#
loop_
_entity_poly.entity_id
_entity_poly.type
_entity_poly.pdbx_seq_one_letter_code
_entity_poly.pdbx_strand_id
1 'polypeptide(L)'
;MQARVDPIRDARHCGRWPMRLASRRRWVDQARPPPSRPGGRMNRKSLLLALATIVLAGCSSQMTKDECRTVDWRTVGYEDGVAGRPGDQIGAYRRACAEHGVTPDLDAYRLGRADGLREFCQPTNGYRTGASGATYYDVCPPDLAPAFLAQYERGRERWHFESRVTQADAQIASRRAEIDRLEQAIAKSGFDVVSATSTPEQRTEAVIEAKQSAERIGRLREEIVVLQQERARYAEELEAYRARVAATD
;
A
#
# COMPACT_ATOMS: atom_id res chain seq x y z
N MET A 1 42.93 65.30 -6.14
CA MET A 1 43.51 64.33 -5.17
C MET A 1 42.98 62.96 -5.56
N GLN A 2 43.62 62.16 -6.43
CA GLN A 2 44.87 61.39 -6.21
C GLN A 2 44.87 60.70 -4.85
N ALA A 3 45.15 59.41 -4.69
CA ALA A 3 45.47 58.31 -5.58
C ALA A 3 45.63 57.03 -4.71
N ARG A 4 45.69 55.87 -5.38
CA ARG A 4 46.34 54.58 -5.02
C ARG A 4 45.37 53.41 -4.73
N VAL A 5 45.26 52.33 -5.55
CA VAL A 5 46.28 51.44 -6.22
C VAL A 5 47.07 50.72 -5.09
N ASP A 6 47.12 49.41 -4.86
CA ASP A 6 46.94 48.21 -5.70
C ASP A 6 47.04 46.91 -4.84
N PRO A 7 47.03 45.69 -5.43
CA PRO A 7 46.63 44.40 -4.85
C PRO A 7 47.80 43.43 -4.55
N ILE A 8 47.50 42.31 -3.86
CA ILE A 8 48.34 41.08 -3.77
C ILE A 8 47.38 39.88 -3.62
N ARG A 9 47.15 39.05 -4.67
CA ARG A 9 47.83 37.77 -5.00
C ARG A 9 47.65 36.63 -3.97
N ASP A 10 46.90 35.60 -4.35
CA ASP A 10 47.37 34.21 -4.60
C ASP A 10 46.13 33.31 -4.82
N ALA A 11 45.85 32.78 -6.02
CA ALA A 11 46.54 31.71 -6.74
C ALA A 11 46.40 30.32 -6.10
N ARG A 12 45.56 29.49 -6.74
CA ARG A 12 45.62 28.01 -6.78
C ARG A 12 45.23 27.36 -5.43
N HIS A 13 44.29 26.43 -5.36
CA HIS A 13 44.52 25.02 -5.66
C HIS A 13 43.18 24.32 -5.94
N CYS A 14 42.99 23.87 -7.19
CA CYS A 14 42.09 22.78 -7.50
C CYS A 14 42.67 21.49 -6.89
N GLY A 15 41.97 20.93 -5.90
CA GLY A 15 42.29 19.65 -5.28
C GLY A 15 42.17 18.50 -6.29
N ARG A 16 43.34 18.09 -6.76
CA ARG A 16 43.62 16.94 -7.62
C ARG A 16 43.26 15.63 -6.88
N TRP A 17 42.31 14.86 -7.41
CA TRP A 17 42.06 13.48 -6.99
C TRP A 17 43.20 12.57 -7.48
N PRO A 18 43.97 11.91 -6.61
CA PRO A 18 44.91 10.90 -7.06
C PRO A 18 44.19 9.57 -7.27
N MET A 19 44.08 9.16 -8.54
CA MET A 19 43.90 7.76 -8.89
C MET A 19 45.11 6.97 -8.38
N ARG A 20 44.93 6.19 -7.31
CA ARG A 20 45.85 5.10 -6.96
C ARG A 20 45.19 3.77 -7.31
N LEU A 21 45.68 3.19 -8.40
CA LEU A 21 45.60 1.77 -8.70
C LEU A 21 46.26 1.01 -7.54
N ALA A 22 45.48 0.32 -6.74
CA ALA A 22 45.96 -0.66 -5.77
C ALA A 22 45.26 -2.01 -6.03
N SER A 23 46.00 -2.86 -6.74
CA SER A 23 46.02 -4.33 -6.68
C SER A 23 44.80 -5.04 -6.10
N ARG A 24 44.07 -5.72 -7.00
CA ARG A 24 43.42 -7.01 -6.74
C ARG A 24 44.42 -7.95 -6.07
N ARG A 25 44.10 -8.48 -4.88
CA ARG A 25 44.44 -9.82 -4.33
C ARG A 25 44.47 -9.78 -2.79
N ARG A 26 43.38 -10.24 -2.19
CA ARG A 26 43.25 -10.99 -0.91
C ARG A 26 41.92 -10.61 -0.31
N TRP A 27 40.93 -11.48 -0.46
CA TRP A 27 39.85 -11.77 0.49
C TRP A 27 39.14 -13.02 -0.07
N VAL A 28 39.93 -14.08 -0.26
CA VAL A 28 39.44 -15.46 -0.28
C VAL A 28 39.91 -16.02 1.06
N ASP A 29 39.02 -16.73 1.74
CA ASP A 29 39.19 -17.38 3.05
C ASP A 29 38.91 -16.51 4.29
N GLN A 30 37.61 -16.38 4.63
CA GLN A 30 37.06 -16.83 5.92
C GLN A 30 35.59 -16.40 6.09
N ALA A 31 34.68 -17.25 5.61
CA ALA A 31 33.31 -17.31 6.13
C ALA A 31 32.83 -18.76 5.99
N ARG A 32 32.92 -19.55 7.06
CA ARG A 32 32.30 -20.88 7.10
C ARG A 32 30.79 -20.67 7.34
N PRO A 33 29.88 -21.17 6.48
CA PRO A 33 28.45 -21.14 6.76
C PRO A 33 28.09 -22.13 7.90
N PRO A 34 27.03 -21.86 8.68
CA PRO A 34 26.56 -22.77 9.73
C PRO A 34 25.98 -24.07 9.13
N PRO A 35 25.97 -25.19 9.89
CA PRO A 35 25.43 -26.45 9.41
C PRO A 35 23.93 -26.33 9.12
N SER A 36 23.54 -26.74 7.92
CA SER A 36 22.16 -26.84 7.47
C SER A 36 21.40 -27.90 8.29
N ARG A 37 20.29 -27.50 8.92
CA ARG A 37 19.30 -28.42 9.49
C ARG A 37 18.75 -29.34 8.39
N PRO A 38 18.49 -30.63 8.66
CA PRO A 38 17.86 -31.51 7.68
C PRO A 38 16.45 -31.00 7.38
N GLY A 39 16.29 -30.38 6.21
CA GLY A 39 15.00 -29.98 5.68
C GLY A 39 14.20 -31.21 5.31
N GLY A 40 13.24 -31.57 6.17
CA GLY A 40 12.15 -32.46 5.78
C GLY A 40 11.47 -31.88 4.54
N ARG A 41 11.37 -32.68 3.47
CA ARG A 41 10.69 -32.29 2.23
C ARG A 41 9.20 -32.10 2.52
N MET A 42 8.84 -30.89 2.91
CA MET A 42 7.45 -30.52 3.11
C MET A 42 6.83 -30.32 1.72
N ASN A 43 5.83 -31.13 1.42
CA ASN A 43 5.20 -31.21 0.11
C ASN A 43 4.65 -29.83 -0.29
N ARG A 44 4.82 -29.37 -1.55
CA ARG A 44 4.31 -28.06 -2.02
C ARG A 44 2.80 -27.89 -1.75
N LYS A 45 2.05 -29.00 -1.76
CA LYS A 45 0.63 -29.05 -1.39
C LYS A 45 0.38 -28.74 0.08
N SER A 46 1.26 -29.15 0.98
CA SER A 46 1.19 -28.87 2.43
C SER A 46 1.56 -27.43 2.76
N LEU A 47 2.47 -26.82 2.00
CA LEU A 47 2.81 -25.39 2.13
C LEU A 47 1.66 -24.49 1.62
N LEU A 48 0.98 -24.87 0.53
CA LEU A 48 -0.20 -24.17 0.03
C LEU A 48 -1.41 -24.31 0.97
N LEU A 49 -1.57 -25.46 1.63
CA LEU A 49 -2.66 -25.68 2.60
C LEU A 49 -2.42 -24.92 3.92
N ALA A 50 -1.16 -24.80 4.36
CA ALA A 50 -0.80 -24.01 5.55
C ALA A 50 -0.81 -22.49 5.30
N LEU A 51 -0.59 -22.05 4.06
CA LEU A 51 -0.70 -20.64 3.68
C LEU A 51 -2.17 -20.22 3.49
N ALA A 52 -3.05 -21.15 3.10
CA ALA A 52 -4.48 -20.91 2.93
C ALA A 52 -5.23 -20.71 4.26
N THR A 53 -4.76 -21.29 5.38
CA THR A 53 -5.41 -21.13 6.69
C THR A 53 -5.08 -19.81 7.39
N ILE A 54 -4.00 -19.12 7.03
CA ILE A 54 -3.61 -17.84 7.65
C ILE A 54 -4.38 -16.65 7.03
N VAL A 55 -4.93 -16.79 5.82
CA VAL A 55 -5.60 -15.69 5.10
C VAL A 55 -7.06 -15.48 5.52
N LEU A 56 -7.67 -16.40 6.30
CA LEU A 56 -9.03 -16.23 6.82
C LEU A 56 -9.12 -15.65 8.24
N ALA A 57 -8.02 -15.22 8.85
CA ALA A 57 -8.06 -14.36 10.02
C ALA A 57 -8.40 -12.91 9.60
N GLY A 58 -9.61 -12.70 9.08
CA GLY A 58 -10.19 -11.38 8.94
C GLY A 58 -10.43 -10.81 10.34
N CYS A 59 -9.54 -9.91 10.79
CA CYS A 59 -9.70 -9.18 12.05
C CYS A 59 -10.84 -8.16 11.93
N SER A 60 -12.08 -8.64 11.99
CA SER A 60 -13.21 -7.79 12.32
C SER A 60 -14.28 -8.62 13.00
N SER A 61 -14.54 -8.30 14.27
CA SER A 61 -15.76 -8.65 15.02
C SER A 61 -16.01 -10.10 15.45
N GLN A 62 -14.97 -10.93 15.61
CA GLN A 62 -15.15 -12.24 16.25
C GLN A 62 -14.69 -12.16 17.71
N MET A 63 -15.65 -11.97 18.62
CA MET A 63 -15.40 -12.10 20.06
C MET A 63 -15.43 -13.59 20.42
N THR A 64 -14.47 -14.03 21.23
CA THR A 64 -14.47 -15.36 21.82
C THR A 64 -15.54 -15.48 22.90
N LYS A 65 -15.89 -16.72 23.26
CA LYS A 65 -16.83 -17.02 24.35
C LYS A 65 -16.45 -16.35 25.67
N ASP A 66 -15.17 -16.35 26.02
CA ASP A 66 -14.70 -15.77 27.27
C ASP A 66 -14.74 -14.24 27.20
N GLU A 67 -14.35 -13.64 26.09
CA GLU A 67 -14.52 -12.20 25.85
C GLU A 67 -15.98 -11.77 25.98
N CYS A 68 -16.92 -12.48 25.35
CA CYS A 68 -18.35 -12.17 25.49
C CYS A 68 -18.82 -12.17 26.95
N ARG A 69 -18.30 -13.07 27.79
CA ARG A 69 -18.76 -13.26 29.17
C ARG A 69 -18.18 -12.24 30.16
N THR A 70 -16.96 -11.77 29.94
CA THR A 70 -16.24 -10.95 30.93
C THR A 70 -16.09 -9.49 30.51
N VAL A 71 -16.50 -9.14 29.29
CA VAL A 71 -16.30 -7.80 28.74
C VAL A 71 -17.20 -6.76 29.41
N ASP A 72 -16.63 -5.57 29.64
CA ASP A 72 -17.40 -4.37 29.94
C ASP A 72 -17.92 -3.75 28.64
N TRP A 73 -19.23 -3.85 28.43
CA TRP A 73 -19.90 -3.33 27.25
C TRP A 73 -19.77 -1.82 27.11
N ARG A 74 -19.63 -1.06 28.21
CA ARG A 74 -19.37 0.38 28.13
C ARG A 74 -18.00 0.66 27.52
N THR A 75 -16.98 -0.08 27.95
CA THR A 75 -15.62 0.03 27.39
C THR A 75 -15.62 -0.32 25.89
N VAL A 76 -16.27 -1.43 25.49
CA VAL A 76 -16.40 -1.80 24.06
C VAL A 76 -17.09 -0.69 23.25
N GLY A 77 -18.18 -0.15 23.80
CA GLY A 77 -18.88 0.97 23.18
C GLY A 77 -17.96 2.17 22.99
N TYR A 78 -17.22 2.55 24.03
CA TYR A 78 -16.29 3.67 23.99
C TYR A 78 -15.20 3.48 22.92
N GLU A 79 -14.54 2.32 22.87
CA GLU A 79 -13.54 2.01 21.86
C GLU A 79 -14.10 2.07 20.44
N ASP A 80 -15.31 1.53 20.23
CA ASP A 80 -16.00 1.60 18.94
C ASP A 80 -16.40 3.04 18.57
N GLY A 81 -16.74 3.86 19.57
CA GLY A 81 -17.01 5.29 19.41
C GLY A 81 -15.76 6.06 19.01
N VAL A 82 -14.64 5.87 19.72
CA VAL A 82 -13.33 6.47 19.41
C VAL A 82 -12.83 6.06 18.02
N ALA A 83 -13.13 4.82 17.62
CA ALA A 83 -12.80 4.31 16.28
C ALA A 83 -13.75 4.78 15.17
N GLY A 84 -14.84 5.49 15.49
CA GLY A 84 -15.82 5.97 14.51
C GLY A 84 -16.61 4.86 13.82
N ARG A 85 -16.78 3.70 14.48
CA ARG A 85 -17.48 2.56 13.90
C ARG A 85 -18.96 2.85 13.66
N PRO A 86 -19.57 2.24 12.61
CA PRO A 86 -20.98 2.43 12.31
C PRO A 86 -21.89 1.93 13.43
N GLY A 87 -23.11 2.48 13.51
CA GLY A 87 -24.02 2.20 14.62
C GLY A 87 -24.51 0.75 14.69
N ASP A 88 -24.46 0.02 13.57
CA ASP A 88 -24.85 -1.38 13.44
C ASP A 88 -23.78 -2.37 13.94
N GLN A 89 -22.60 -1.90 14.33
CA GLN A 89 -21.49 -2.73 14.84
C GLN A 89 -21.91 -3.62 16.02
N ILE A 90 -22.78 -3.12 16.92
CA ILE A 90 -23.32 -3.91 18.04
C ILE A 90 -24.11 -5.13 17.58
N GLY A 91 -24.69 -5.10 16.37
CA GLY A 91 -25.34 -6.24 15.75
C GLY A 91 -24.38 -7.39 15.45
N ALA A 92 -23.11 -7.08 15.15
CA ALA A 92 -22.08 -8.10 14.96
C ALA A 92 -21.76 -8.81 16.30
N TYR A 93 -21.59 -8.05 17.39
CA TYR A 93 -21.36 -8.62 18.71
C TYR A 93 -22.54 -9.45 19.21
N ARG A 94 -23.78 -8.98 18.97
CA ARG A 94 -24.99 -9.77 19.30
C ARG A 94 -24.99 -11.14 18.63
N ARG A 95 -24.60 -11.22 17.35
CA ARG A 95 -24.52 -12.50 16.63
C ARG A 95 -23.42 -13.39 17.20
N ALA A 96 -22.22 -12.85 17.38
CA ALA A 96 -21.07 -13.60 17.90
C ALA A 96 -21.32 -14.14 19.32
N CYS A 97 -21.86 -13.31 20.22
CA CYS A 97 -22.07 -13.70 21.61
C CYS A 97 -23.32 -14.58 21.83
N ALA A 98 -24.31 -14.51 20.93
CA ALA A 98 -25.50 -15.38 20.99
C ALA A 98 -25.14 -16.86 20.83
N GLU A 99 -24.13 -17.20 20.02
CA GLU A 99 -23.60 -18.57 19.90
C GLU A 99 -23.06 -19.14 21.22
N HIS A 100 -22.80 -18.25 22.18
CA HIS A 100 -22.28 -18.55 23.50
C HIS A 100 -23.31 -18.35 24.63
N GLY A 101 -24.55 -18.04 24.27
CA GLY A 101 -25.65 -17.76 25.21
C GLY A 101 -25.49 -16.44 25.96
N VAL A 102 -24.70 -15.49 25.43
CA VAL A 102 -24.45 -14.20 26.06
C VAL A 102 -25.15 -13.09 25.29
N THR A 103 -25.88 -12.22 25.99
CA THR A 103 -26.54 -11.05 25.42
C THR A 103 -25.76 -9.79 25.79
N PRO A 104 -25.30 -8.99 24.81
CA PRO A 104 -24.66 -7.71 25.08
C PRO A 104 -25.54 -6.73 25.86
N ASP A 105 -24.96 -5.99 26.81
CA ASP A 105 -25.62 -4.84 27.43
C ASP A 105 -25.64 -3.67 26.45
N LEU A 106 -26.80 -3.45 25.82
CA LEU A 106 -26.97 -2.43 24.79
C LEU A 106 -26.90 -1.02 25.35
N ASP A 107 -27.36 -0.80 26.58
CA ASP A 107 -27.41 0.55 27.14
C ASP A 107 -26.03 0.98 27.62
N ALA A 108 -25.28 0.07 28.26
CA ALA A 108 -23.87 0.29 28.58
C ALA A 108 -23.05 0.57 27.31
N TYR A 109 -23.21 -0.24 26.25
CA TYR A 109 -22.54 -0.03 24.97
C TYR A 109 -22.90 1.32 24.33
N ARG A 110 -24.18 1.69 24.29
CA ARG A 110 -24.63 2.96 23.72
C ARG A 110 -24.04 4.16 24.45
N LEU A 111 -24.00 4.11 25.79
CA LEU A 111 -23.41 5.16 26.61
C LEU A 111 -21.92 5.31 26.33
N GLY A 112 -21.17 4.20 26.37
CA GLY A 112 -19.75 4.20 26.01
C GLY A 112 -19.51 4.75 24.61
N ARG A 113 -20.29 4.29 23.62
CA ARG A 113 -20.16 4.74 22.23
C ARG A 113 -20.46 6.21 22.06
N ALA A 114 -21.48 6.73 22.74
CA ALA A 114 -21.77 8.16 22.73
C ALA A 114 -20.58 8.96 23.28
N ASP A 115 -19.96 8.51 24.38
CA ASP A 115 -18.77 9.14 24.97
C ASP A 115 -17.58 9.12 23.98
N GLY A 116 -17.26 7.95 23.42
CA GLY A 116 -16.14 7.79 22.49
C GLY A 116 -16.32 8.57 21.18
N LEU A 117 -17.56 8.69 20.68
CA LEU A 117 -17.85 9.50 19.50
C LEU A 117 -17.56 10.99 19.72
N ARG A 118 -17.64 11.50 20.94
CA ARG A 118 -17.25 12.89 21.21
C ARG A 118 -15.75 13.11 20.94
N GLU A 119 -14.92 12.08 21.10
CA GLU A 119 -13.49 12.13 20.78
C GLU A 119 -13.22 11.92 19.28
N PHE A 120 -13.93 10.98 18.65
CA PHE A 120 -13.80 10.77 17.21
C PHE A 120 -14.24 12.00 16.42
N CYS A 121 -15.33 12.66 16.82
CA CYS A 121 -15.95 13.76 16.08
C CYS A 121 -15.26 15.12 16.25
N GLN A 122 -13.96 15.12 16.55
CA GLN A 122 -13.15 16.32 16.60
C GLN A 122 -12.72 16.74 15.18
N PRO A 123 -12.57 18.05 14.89
CA PRO A 123 -12.21 18.53 13.55
C PRO A 123 -10.91 17.93 13.00
N THR A 124 -9.89 17.74 13.85
CA THR A 124 -8.61 17.14 13.49
C THR A 124 -8.76 15.68 13.03
N ASN A 125 -9.64 14.93 13.69
CA ASN A 125 -9.99 13.56 13.31
C ASN A 125 -10.82 13.54 12.02
N GLY A 126 -11.69 14.53 11.79
CA GLY A 126 -12.38 14.74 10.51
C GLY A 126 -11.37 14.84 9.36
N TYR A 127 -10.43 15.77 9.44
CA TYR A 127 -9.38 15.92 8.43
C TYR A 127 -8.59 14.62 8.20
N ARG A 128 -8.12 13.98 9.27
CA ARG A 128 -7.35 12.73 9.17
C ARG A 128 -8.14 11.60 8.51
N THR A 129 -9.41 11.45 8.88
CA THR A 129 -10.32 10.43 8.31
C THR A 129 -10.57 10.68 6.83
N GLY A 130 -10.79 11.94 6.44
CA GLY A 130 -10.95 12.32 5.04
C GLY A 130 -9.67 12.09 4.24
N ALA A 131 -8.52 12.50 4.78
CA ALA A 131 -7.22 12.41 4.13
C ALA A 131 -6.73 10.95 3.97
N SER A 132 -7.17 10.03 4.83
CA SER A 132 -6.90 8.60 4.63
C SER A 132 -7.82 7.96 3.59
N GLY A 133 -8.83 8.67 3.09
CA GLY A 133 -9.83 8.13 2.17
C GLY A 133 -10.87 7.23 2.83
N ALA A 134 -10.95 7.23 4.17
CA ALA A 134 -11.91 6.41 4.89
C ALA A 134 -13.34 6.90 4.63
N THR A 135 -14.30 5.97 4.65
CA THR A 135 -15.72 6.29 4.56
C THR A 135 -16.22 6.78 5.92
N TYR A 136 -16.95 7.89 5.92
CA TYR A 136 -17.68 8.38 7.09
C TYR A 136 -19.11 7.81 7.10
N TYR A 137 -19.58 7.39 8.27
CA TYR A 137 -20.86 6.69 8.46
C TYR A 137 -21.90 7.52 9.22
N ASP A 138 -21.84 8.85 9.12
CA ASP A 138 -22.80 9.77 9.75
C ASP A 138 -22.97 9.54 11.27
N VAL A 139 -21.87 9.21 11.94
CA VAL A 139 -21.86 8.79 13.35
C VAL A 139 -21.80 9.95 14.34
N CYS A 140 -21.44 11.15 13.89
CA CYS A 140 -21.25 12.29 14.78
C CYS A 140 -22.58 12.88 15.27
N PRO A 141 -22.65 13.26 16.56
CA PRO A 141 -23.83 13.93 17.08
C PRO A 141 -23.99 15.32 16.45
N PRO A 142 -25.22 15.88 16.40
CA PRO A 142 -25.51 17.12 15.67
C PRO A 142 -24.67 18.33 16.08
N ASP A 143 -24.22 18.40 17.33
CA ASP A 143 -23.37 19.48 17.86
C ASP A 143 -21.92 19.42 17.34
N LEU A 144 -21.42 18.24 16.98
CA LEU A 144 -20.03 18.04 16.52
C LEU A 144 -19.93 17.81 15.00
N ALA A 145 -21.00 17.31 14.39
CA ALA A 145 -21.00 16.93 12.98
C ALA A 145 -20.56 18.06 12.02
N PRO A 146 -21.00 19.33 12.14
CA PRO A 146 -20.62 20.37 11.17
C PRO A 146 -19.11 20.63 11.12
N ALA A 147 -18.44 20.72 12.27
CA ALA A 147 -17.01 21.00 12.33
C ALA A 147 -16.16 19.80 11.90
N PHE A 148 -16.61 18.58 12.21
CA PHE A 148 -16.00 17.34 11.72
C PHE A 148 -16.11 17.24 10.19
N LEU A 149 -17.32 17.42 9.64
CA LEU A 149 -17.61 17.27 8.21
C LEU A 149 -16.82 18.28 7.37
N ALA A 150 -16.75 19.54 7.80
CA ALA A 150 -15.97 20.55 7.10
C ALA A 150 -14.49 20.15 6.95
N GLN A 151 -13.88 19.57 7.99
CA GLN A 151 -12.50 19.09 7.92
C GLN A 151 -12.39 17.76 7.17
N TYR A 152 -13.36 16.86 7.31
CA TYR A 152 -13.43 15.62 6.55
C TYR A 152 -13.46 15.88 5.05
N GLU A 153 -14.27 16.83 4.58
CA GLU A 153 -14.33 17.23 3.16
C GLU A 153 -12.99 17.77 2.67
N ARG A 154 -12.30 18.63 3.46
CA ARG A 154 -10.94 19.10 3.14
C ARG A 154 -9.95 17.95 3.00
N GLY A 155 -9.98 17.00 3.93
CA GLY A 155 -9.15 15.79 3.86
C GLY A 155 -9.49 14.92 2.65
N ARG A 156 -10.78 14.73 2.35
CA ARG A 156 -11.27 13.95 1.21
C ARG A 156 -10.85 14.55 -0.13
N GLU A 157 -10.87 15.87 -0.24
CA GLU A 157 -10.40 16.56 -1.44
C GLU A 157 -8.92 16.27 -1.68
N ARG A 158 -8.08 16.38 -0.64
CA ARG A 158 -6.66 15.97 -0.73
C ARG A 158 -6.51 14.53 -1.18
N TRP A 159 -7.21 13.61 -0.52
CA TRP A 159 -7.16 12.18 -0.86
C TRP A 159 -7.56 11.93 -2.31
N HIS A 160 -8.56 12.65 -2.84
CA HIS A 160 -8.99 12.51 -4.22
C HIS A 160 -7.84 12.79 -5.21
N PHE A 161 -7.10 13.89 -5.02
CA PHE A 161 -5.96 14.21 -5.88
C PHE A 161 -4.80 13.22 -5.71
N GLU A 162 -4.42 12.88 -4.48
CA GLU A 162 -3.33 11.94 -4.20
C GLU A 162 -3.63 10.52 -4.72
N SER A 163 -4.88 10.08 -4.59
CA SER A 163 -5.32 8.75 -5.02
C SER A 163 -5.28 8.59 -6.55
N ARG A 164 -5.55 9.64 -7.34
CA ARG A 164 -5.48 9.57 -8.82
C ARG A 164 -4.07 9.31 -9.31
N VAL A 165 -3.08 10.00 -8.76
CA VAL A 165 -1.66 9.76 -9.07
C VAL A 165 -1.27 8.34 -8.68
N THR A 166 -1.59 7.94 -7.45
CA THR A 166 -1.24 6.61 -6.92
C THR A 166 -1.88 5.47 -7.72
N GLN A 167 -3.14 5.63 -8.13
CA GLN A 167 -3.85 4.65 -8.96
C GLN A 167 -3.21 4.52 -10.35
N ALA A 168 -2.84 5.62 -11.00
CA ALA A 168 -2.15 5.58 -12.28
C ALA A 168 -0.78 4.89 -12.16
N ASP A 169 -0.01 5.21 -11.12
CA ASP A 169 1.27 4.56 -10.82
C ASP A 169 1.13 3.04 -10.61
N ALA A 170 0.12 2.61 -9.84
CA ALA A 170 -0.16 1.19 -9.63
C ALA A 170 -0.54 0.46 -10.94
N GLN A 171 -1.33 1.12 -11.81
CA GLN A 171 -1.71 0.56 -13.10
C GLN A 171 -0.50 0.41 -14.04
N ILE A 172 0.37 1.42 -14.10
CA ILE A 172 1.64 1.38 -14.86
C ILE A 172 2.51 0.23 -14.36
N ALA A 173 2.71 0.13 -13.04
CA ALA A 173 3.52 -0.93 -12.44
C ALA A 173 2.97 -2.33 -12.74
N SER A 174 1.65 -2.51 -12.63
CA SER A 174 0.99 -3.78 -12.98
C SER A 174 1.20 -4.17 -14.44
N ARG A 175 1.12 -3.22 -15.37
CA ARG A 175 1.30 -3.47 -16.81
C ARG A 175 2.75 -3.78 -17.17
N ARG A 176 3.71 -3.10 -16.52
CA ARG A 176 5.13 -3.45 -16.64
C ARG A 176 5.41 -4.86 -16.14
N ALA A 177 4.86 -5.24 -14.99
CA ALA A 177 5.01 -6.60 -14.47
C ALA A 177 4.37 -7.66 -15.39
N GLU A 178 3.29 -7.33 -16.10
CA GLU A 178 2.70 -8.20 -17.12
C GLU A 178 3.61 -8.33 -18.34
N ILE A 179 4.19 -7.22 -18.83
CA ILE A 179 5.18 -7.23 -19.92
C ILE A 179 6.36 -8.13 -19.54
N ASP A 180 6.93 -7.98 -18.34
CA ASP A 180 8.08 -8.78 -17.91
C ASP A 180 7.77 -10.29 -17.92
N ARG A 181 6.55 -10.69 -17.51
CA ARG A 181 6.09 -12.09 -17.56
C ARG A 181 5.94 -12.58 -18.99
N LEU A 182 5.38 -11.76 -19.88
CA LEU A 182 5.21 -12.10 -21.29
C LEU A 182 6.57 -12.18 -22.01
N GLU A 183 7.53 -11.33 -21.67
CA GLU A 183 8.90 -11.41 -22.19
C GLU A 183 9.58 -12.71 -21.77
N GLN A 184 9.39 -13.17 -20.53
CA GLN A 184 9.85 -14.49 -20.07
C GLN A 184 9.15 -15.64 -20.79
N ALA A 185 7.85 -15.51 -21.08
CA ALA A 185 7.11 -16.50 -21.85
C ALA A 185 7.66 -16.62 -23.28
N ILE A 186 7.89 -15.49 -23.96
CA ILE A 186 8.52 -15.46 -25.30
C ILE A 186 9.90 -16.11 -25.27
N ALA A 187 10.72 -15.80 -24.27
CA ALA A 187 12.04 -16.42 -24.13
C ALA A 187 11.93 -17.95 -24.01
N LYS A 188 11.01 -18.45 -23.18
CA LYS A 188 10.72 -19.88 -23.02
C LYS A 188 10.26 -20.51 -24.33
N SER A 189 9.27 -19.94 -25.01
CA SER A 189 8.78 -20.43 -26.29
C SER A 189 9.91 -20.45 -27.33
N GLY A 190 10.82 -19.48 -27.30
CA GLY A 190 12.04 -19.47 -28.12
C GLY A 190 12.93 -20.70 -27.92
N PHE A 191 13.12 -21.16 -26.67
CA PHE A 191 13.84 -22.41 -26.39
C PHE A 191 13.09 -23.65 -26.93
N ASP A 192 11.75 -23.68 -26.79
CA ASP A 192 10.94 -24.79 -27.26
C ASP A 192 10.98 -24.92 -28.80
N VAL A 193 11.06 -23.81 -29.52
CA VAL A 193 11.21 -23.79 -30.99
C VAL A 193 12.54 -24.40 -31.44
N VAL A 194 13.65 -24.04 -30.80
CA VAL A 194 15.01 -24.47 -31.22
C VAL A 194 15.43 -25.82 -30.64
N SER A 195 14.72 -26.32 -29.63
CA SER A 195 15.10 -27.56 -28.96
C SER A 195 15.00 -28.78 -29.89
N ALA A 196 16.03 -29.62 -29.84
CA ALA A 196 16.08 -30.89 -30.54
C ALA A 196 15.05 -31.90 -30.01
N THR A 197 14.57 -31.73 -28.76
CA THR A 197 13.61 -32.65 -28.13
C THR A 197 12.15 -32.27 -28.35
N SER A 198 11.86 -31.11 -28.95
CA SER A 198 10.49 -30.66 -29.21
C SER A 198 9.89 -31.32 -30.46
N THR A 199 8.59 -31.63 -30.43
CA THR A 199 7.85 -32.11 -31.61
C THR A 199 7.46 -30.96 -32.55
N PRO A 200 7.13 -31.23 -33.83
CA PRO A 200 6.61 -30.20 -34.75
C PRO A 200 5.40 -29.43 -34.20
N GLU A 201 4.50 -30.13 -33.51
CA GLU A 201 3.32 -29.55 -32.88
C GLU A 201 3.71 -28.59 -31.76
N GLN A 202 4.61 -29.00 -30.86
CA GLN A 202 5.11 -28.16 -29.78
C GLN A 202 5.84 -26.91 -30.29
N ARG A 203 6.63 -27.04 -31.36
CA ARG A 203 7.28 -25.88 -32.00
C ARG A 203 6.26 -24.91 -32.58
N THR A 204 5.20 -25.44 -33.20
CA THR A 204 4.13 -24.62 -33.78
C THR A 204 3.36 -23.86 -32.69
N GLU A 205 3.02 -24.54 -31.60
CA GLU A 205 2.38 -23.94 -30.44
C GLU A 205 3.24 -22.83 -29.82
N ALA A 206 4.53 -23.08 -29.63
CA ALA A 206 5.47 -22.10 -29.10
C ALA A 206 5.58 -20.83 -29.97
N VAL A 207 5.57 -20.96 -31.30
CA VAL A 207 5.55 -19.80 -32.21
C VAL A 207 4.26 -18.99 -32.04
N ILE A 208 3.12 -19.66 -31.92
CA ILE A 208 1.82 -18.99 -31.72
C ILE A 208 1.79 -18.25 -30.38
N GLU A 209 2.24 -18.90 -29.29
CA GLU A 209 2.31 -18.30 -27.95
C GLU A 209 3.23 -17.07 -27.94
N ALA A 210 4.40 -17.17 -28.57
CA ALA A 210 5.34 -16.07 -28.68
C ALA A 210 4.73 -14.88 -29.44
N LYS A 211 4.02 -15.14 -30.54
CA LYS A 211 3.32 -14.10 -31.32
C LYS A 211 2.24 -13.40 -30.49
N GLN A 212 1.35 -14.16 -29.85
CA GLN A 212 0.28 -13.61 -29.02
C GLN A 212 0.82 -12.78 -27.86
N SER A 213 1.90 -13.26 -27.23
CA SER A 213 2.59 -12.54 -26.17
C SER A 213 3.19 -11.21 -26.67
N ALA A 214 3.84 -11.22 -27.84
CA ALA A 214 4.39 -10.01 -28.43
C ALA A 214 3.31 -8.96 -28.78
N GLU A 215 2.18 -9.40 -29.33
CA GLU A 215 1.03 -8.52 -29.61
C GLU A 215 0.45 -7.91 -28.33
N ARG A 216 0.35 -8.71 -27.26
CA ARG A 216 -0.11 -8.22 -25.95
C ARG A 216 0.86 -7.21 -25.35
N ILE A 217 2.18 -7.46 -25.43
CA ILE A 217 3.21 -6.51 -25.02
C ILE A 217 3.05 -5.19 -25.76
N GLY A 218 2.83 -5.20 -27.07
CA GLY A 218 2.57 -4.00 -27.87
C GLY A 218 1.43 -3.16 -27.31
N ARG A 219 0.26 -3.78 -27.10
CA ARG A 219 -0.92 -3.12 -26.51
C ARG A 219 -0.63 -2.57 -25.10
N LEU A 220 0.03 -3.35 -24.25
CA LEU A 220 0.38 -2.92 -22.89
C LEU A 220 1.33 -1.72 -22.89
N ARG A 221 2.26 -1.64 -23.83
CA ARG A 221 3.16 -0.50 -23.99
C ARG A 221 2.39 0.77 -24.37
N GLU A 222 1.43 0.66 -25.28
CA GLU A 222 0.53 1.77 -25.63
C GLU A 222 -0.31 2.22 -24.43
N GLU A 223 -0.91 1.29 -23.67
CA GLU A 223 -1.63 1.59 -22.43
C GLU A 223 -0.75 2.32 -21.41
N ILE A 224 0.51 1.91 -21.23
CA ILE A 224 1.46 2.57 -20.32
C ILE A 224 1.71 4.01 -20.74
N VAL A 225 1.85 4.30 -22.05
CA VAL A 225 2.05 5.68 -22.53
C VAL A 225 0.86 6.56 -22.16
N VAL A 226 -0.37 6.07 -22.37
CA VAL A 226 -1.58 6.80 -22.00
C VAL A 226 -1.62 7.04 -20.49
N LEU A 227 -1.39 6.01 -19.68
CA LEU A 227 -1.37 6.13 -18.22
C LEU A 227 -0.29 7.10 -17.72
N GLN A 228 0.86 7.17 -18.40
CA GLN A 228 1.92 8.12 -18.06
C GLN A 228 1.49 9.57 -18.30
N GLN A 229 0.77 9.84 -19.40
CA GLN A 229 0.21 11.15 -19.68
C GLN A 229 -0.85 11.54 -18.65
N GLU A 230 -1.75 10.61 -18.31
CA GLU A 230 -2.76 10.82 -17.26
C GLU A 230 -2.13 11.09 -15.89
N ARG A 231 -1.13 10.30 -15.52
CA ARG A 231 -0.38 10.46 -14.27
C ARG A 231 0.29 11.83 -14.20
N ALA A 232 0.88 12.31 -15.29
CA ALA A 232 1.49 13.64 -15.35
C ALA A 232 0.45 14.74 -15.11
N ARG A 233 -0.69 14.67 -15.79
CA ARG A 233 -1.82 15.59 -15.57
C ARG A 233 -2.31 15.55 -14.12
N TYR A 234 -2.49 14.37 -13.53
CA TYR A 234 -2.92 14.22 -12.14
C TYR A 234 -1.90 14.80 -11.15
N ALA A 235 -0.61 14.69 -11.45
CA ALA A 235 0.44 15.28 -10.63
C ALA A 235 0.40 16.81 -10.67
N GLU A 236 0.18 17.41 -11.85
CA GLU A 236 0.01 18.86 -11.98
C GLU A 236 -1.21 19.36 -11.20
N GLU A 237 -2.35 18.65 -11.28
CA GLU A 237 -3.55 18.97 -10.51
C GLU A 237 -3.30 18.90 -9.00
N LEU A 238 -2.56 17.89 -8.52
CA LEU A 238 -2.21 17.75 -7.12
C LEU A 238 -1.30 18.89 -6.62
N GLU A 239 -0.32 19.29 -7.43
CA GLU A 239 0.56 20.42 -7.08
C GLU A 239 -0.21 21.75 -7.08
N ALA A 240 -1.11 21.96 -8.04
CA ALA A 240 -1.99 23.13 -8.04
C ALA A 240 -2.91 23.17 -6.81
N TYR A 241 -3.46 22.02 -6.41
CA TYR A 241 -4.22 21.88 -5.16
C TYR A 241 -3.38 22.25 -3.94
N ARG A 242 -2.17 21.70 -3.82
CA ARG A 242 -1.25 21.96 -2.70
C ARG A 242 -0.87 23.44 -2.61
N ALA A 243 -0.58 24.08 -3.74
CA ALA A 243 -0.27 25.50 -3.80
C ALA A 243 -1.45 26.36 -3.33
N ARG A 244 -2.68 26.01 -3.74
CA ARG A 244 -3.90 26.70 -3.29
C ARG A 244 -4.11 26.56 -1.78
N VAL A 245 -3.97 25.36 -1.22
CA VAL A 245 -4.10 25.12 0.22
C VAL A 245 -3.06 25.90 1.01
N ALA A 246 -1.79 25.87 0.58
CA ALA A 246 -0.70 26.59 1.24
C ALA A 246 -0.86 28.12 1.21
N ALA A 247 -1.64 28.67 0.27
CA ALA A 247 -1.93 30.10 0.21
C ALA A 247 -3.11 30.51 1.12
N THR A 248 -3.89 29.55 1.61
CA THR A 248 -5.07 29.78 2.46
C THR A 248 -4.86 29.49 3.94
N ASP A 249 -3.76 28.82 4.29
CA ASP A 249 -3.32 28.54 5.67
C ASP A 249 -2.34 29.63 6.15
#